data_AF-A0A954UFV3-F1
#
_entry.id   AF-A0A954UFV3-F1
#
_cell.length_a   1.000
_cell.length_b   1.000
_cell.length_c   1.000
_cell.angle_alpha   90.00
_cell.angle_beta   90.00
_cell.angle_gamma   90.00
#
_symmetry.space_group_name_H-M   'P 1'
#
loop_
_entity.id
_entity.type
_entity.pdbx_description
1 polymer ?
#
loop_
_entity_poly.entity_id
_entity_poly.type
_entity_poly.pdbx_seq_one_letter_code
_entity_poly.pdbx_strand_id
1 'polypeptide(L)'
;MIQRFSRCSVLMLSCVVFGFLNQSIVAHAQQTYDVVVYGGTSAGVVAAIQASRMGKSVVIVGPDKHLGGLTAGGLGWTDSGNKSAIGGISREFYERVWKHYQRPEAWPWQAQAEFGNRNQSPPGKDGDASSMWVFEPHVAEQIYEQLVAEHKIPVHRDQWLDREPGRGVVMKDDRITAIKMLGGQVYQGRMFIDATYEGDLMAAAGVSFHVGREANRVYGETWNGIQVGTLHHGHWFKKPVDPYVVPGDP
;
A
#
# COMPACT_ATOMS: atom_id res chain seq x y z
N MET A 1 -25.48 -51.31 79.92
CA MET A 1 -26.27 -52.10 78.97
C MET A 1 -26.72 -51.16 77.86
N ILE A 2 -26.10 -51.25 76.66
CA ILE A 2 -26.66 -50.99 75.31
C ILE A 2 -27.25 -49.55 75.10
N GLN A 3 -26.82 -48.65 74.20
CA GLN A 3 -26.22 -48.74 72.87
C GLN A 3 -25.65 -47.36 72.47
N ARG A 4 -24.54 -47.34 71.72
CA ARG A 4 -24.01 -46.19 70.98
C ARG A 4 -24.72 -46.10 69.63
N PHE A 5 -25.11 -44.91 69.18
CA PHE A 5 -25.39 -44.63 67.76
C PHE A 5 -24.48 -43.49 67.28
N SER A 6 -23.52 -43.86 66.44
CA SER A 6 -22.63 -42.97 65.70
C SER A 6 -23.37 -42.43 64.48
N ARG A 7 -23.36 -41.11 64.28
CA ARG A 7 -23.75 -40.47 63.02
C ARG A 7 -22.59 -40.60 62.03
N CYS A 8 -22.81 -41.39 60.98
CA CYS A 8 -21.88 -41.52 59.86
C CYS A 8 -22.08 -40.34 58.91
N SER A 9 -21.08 -39.47 58.81
CA SER A 9 -21.04 -38.36 57.86
C SER A 9 -20.63 -38.87 56.47
N VAL A 10 -21.38 -38.40 55.48
CA VAL A 10 -21.20 -38.60 54.04
C VAL A 10 -19.85 -38.06 53.56
N LEU A 11 -19.08 -38.87 52.83
CA LEU A 11 -18.04 -38.38 51.92
C LEU A 11 -18.42 -38.80 50.48
N MET A 12 -18.94 -37.85 49.71
CA MET A 12 -19.05 -37.96 48.25
C MET A 12 -17.65 -37.83 47.65
N LEU A 13 -17.17 -38.89 47.01
CA LEU A 13 -15.93 -38.90 46.25
C LEU A 13 -16.20 -38.22 44.89
N SER A 14 -15.86 -36.93 44.76
CA SER A 14 -15.90 -36.24 43.47
C SER A 14 -14.60 -36.53 42.71
N CYS A 15 -14.69 -37.39 41.70
CA CYS A 15 -13.62 -37.61 40.73
C CYS A 15 -13.47 -36.38 39.83
N VAL A 16 -12.54 -35.49 40.17
CA VAL A 16 -12.11 -34.42 39.28
C VAL A 16 -11.18 -35.03 38.22
N VAL A 17 -11.75 -35.37 37.06
CA VAL A 17 -10.98 -35.72 35.87
C VAL A 17 -10.40 -34.41 35.32
N PHE A 18 -9.13 -34.13 35.65
CA PHE A 18 -8.34 -33.09 34.99
C PHE A 18 -8.06 -33.52 33.55
N GLY A 19 -8.96 -33.15 32.64
CA GLY A 19 -8.72 -33.23 31.21
C GLY A 19 -7.66 -32.21 30.83
N PHE A 20 -6.41 -32.66 30.69
CA PHE A 20 -5.37 -31.90 30.00
C PHE A 20 -5.80 -31.77 28.53
N LEU A 21 -6.41 -30.63 28.17
CA LEU A 21 -6.51 -30.22 26.77
C LEU A 21 -5.08 -30.00 26.26
N ASN A 22 -4.57 -30.97 25.50
CA ASN A 22 -3.45 -30.75 24.59
C ASN A 22 -3.90 -29.71 23.56
N GLN A 23 -3.66 -28.42 23.84
CA GLN A 23 -3.63 -27.41 22.79
C GLN A 23 -2.41 -27.71 21.93
N SER A 24 -2.63 -28.45 20.85
CA SER A 24 -1.68 -28.56 19.76
C SER A 24 -1.41 -27.16 19.24
N ILE A 25 -0.27 -26.58 19.62
CA ILE A 25 0.27 -25.38 19.00
C ILE A 25 0.57 -25.80 17.56
N VAL A 26 -0.34 -25.49 16.64
CA VAL A 26 -0.06 -25.59 15.22
C VAL A 26 0.98 -24.51 14.95
N ALA A 27 2.25 -24.91 14.91
CA ALA A 27 3.31 -24.09 14.36
C ALA A 27 2.89 -23.78 12.91
N HIS A 28 2.46 -22.55 12.66
CA HIS A 28 2.18 -22.11 11.30
C HIS A 28 3.51 -22.19 10.56
N ALA A 29 3.66 -23.17 9.66
CA ALA A 29 4.86 -23.30 8.86
C ALA A 29 5.12 -21.95 8.19
N GLN A 30 6.27 -21.36 8.47
CA GLN A 30 6.59 -20.02 8.00
C GLN A 30 6.69 -20.06 6.47
N GLN A 31 5.63 -19.63 5.80
CA GLN A 31 5.55 -19.68 4.35
C GLN A 31 6.60 -18.74 3.76
N THR A 32 7.50 -19.29 2.96
CA THR A 32 8.43 -18.49 2.15
C THR A 32 7.75 -18.14 0.84
N TYR A 33 7.67 -16.85 0.53
CA TYR A 33 7.14 -16.33 -0.73
C TYR A 33 8.26 -16.14 -1.75
N ASP A 34 7.91 -16.17 -3.05
CA ASP A 34 8.83 -15.72 -4.09
C ASP A 34 9.03 -14.20 -4.02
N VAL A 35 7.95 -13.46 -3.75
CA VAL A 35 7.96 -12.00 -3.65
C VAL A 35 7.20 -11.55 -2.40
N VAL A 36 7.82 -10.70 -1.58
CA VAL A 36 7.16 -9.98 -0.49
C VAL A 36 7.09 -8.50 -0.89
N VAL A 37 5.89 -7.97 -1.05
CA VAL A 37 5.66 -6.55 -1.34
C VAL A 37 5.37 -5.84 -0.03
N TYR A 38 6.23 -4.91 0.37
CA TYR A 38 6.04 -4.06 1.53
C TYR A 38 5.40 -2.73 1.10
N GLY A 39 4.10 -2.57 1.33
CA GLY A 39 3.31 -1.39 0.96
C GLY A 39 2.13 -1.70 0.03
N GLY A 40 0.96 -1.17 0.38
CA GLY A 40 -0.33 -1.37 -0.30
C GLY A 40 -0.67 -0.30 -1.33
N THR A 41 0.31 0.47 -1.82
CA THR A 41 0.09 1.52 -2.83
C THR A 41 -0.29 0.92 -4.20
N SER A 42 -0.71 1.76 -5.15
CA SER A 42 -0.94 1.33 -6.55
C SER A 42 0.23 0.55 -7.13
N ALA A 43 1.47 0.98 -6.86
CA ALA A 43 2.67 0.29 -7.33
C ALA A 43 2.81 -1.10 -6.69
N GLY A 44 2.56 -1.21 -5.37
CA GLY A 44 2.62 -2.49 -4.66
C GLY A 44 1.58 -3.48 -5.17
N VAL A 45 0.33 -3.02 -5.37
CA VAL A 45 -0.75 -3.86 -5.90
C VAL A 45 -0.43 -4.33 -7.32
N VAL A 46 0.02 -3.43 -8.21
CA VAL A 46 0.37 -3.77 -9.60
C VAL A 46 1.56 -4.74 -9.65
N ALA A 47 2.59 -4.54 -8.82
CA ALA A 47 3.72 -5.45 -8.73
C ALA A 47 3.31 -6.85 -8.26
N ALA A 48 2.41 -6.93 -7.27
CA ALA A 48 1.90 -8.20 -6.77
C ALA A 48 1.05 -8.93 -7.82
N ILE A 49 0.17 -8.22 -8.54
CA ILE A 49 -0.61 -8.78 -9.65
C ILE A 49 0.33 -9.35 -10.71
N GLN A 50 1.36 -8.61 -11.11
CA GLN A 50 2.30 -9.08 -12.10
C GLN A 50 3.08 -10.32 -11.63
N ALA A 51 3.55 -10.33 -10.38
CA ALA A 51 4.20 -11.50 -9.80
C ALA A 51 3.28 -12.73 -9.82
N SER A 52 2.01 -12.56 -9.43
CA SER A 52 1.01 -13.62 -9.47
C SER A 52 0.75 -14.13 -10.91
N ARG A 53 0.61 -13.23 -11.89
CA ARG A 53 0.47 -13.57 -13.32
C ARG A 53 1.66 -14.34 -13.88
N MET A 54 2.86 -14.13 -13.32
CA MET A 54 4.07 -14.88 -13.64
C MET A 54 4.19 -16.23 -12.89
N GLY A 55 3.13 -16.65 -12.18
CA GLY A 55 3.08 -17.90 -11.42
C GLY A 55 3.94 -17.87 -10.15
N LYS A 56 4.21 -16.69 -9.60
CA LYS A 56 5.00 -16.53 -8.36
C LYS A 56 4.09 -16.41 -7.15
N SER A 57 4.49 -17.04 -6.05
CA SER A 57 3.87 -16.83 -4.74
C SER A 57 4.22 -15.44 -4.23
N VAL A 58 3.20 -14.63 -3.93
CA VAL A 58 3.38 -13.24 -3.53
C VAL A 58 2.44 -12.88 -2.39
N VAL A 59 2.91 -12.01 -1.48
CA VAL A 59 2.13 -11.41 -0.39
C VAL A 59 2.33 -9.90 -0.41
N ILE A 60 1.26 -9.17 -0.11
CA ILE A 60 1.31 -7.73 0.20
C ILE A 60 1.21 -7.58 1.71
N VAL A 61 2.15 -6.86 2.32
CA VAL A 61 2.16 -6.54 3.74
C VAL A 61 2.56 -5.08 3.92
N GLY A 62 1.96 -4.36 4.85
CA GLY A 62 2.36 -2.96 5.05
C GLY A 62 1.52 -2.23 6.09
N PRO A 63 1.88 -0.98 6.42
CA PRO A 63 1.14 -0.16 7.37
C PRO A 63 -0.24 0.25 6.83
N ASP A 64 -0.46 0.13 5.52
CA ASP A 64 -1.68 0.55 4.85
C ASP A 64 -2.91 -0.23 5.33
N LYS A 65 -3.99 0.49 5.61
CA LYS A 65 -5.32 -0.08 5.91
C LYS A 65 -6.20 -0.17 4.65
N HIS A 66 -5.88 0.64 3.65
CA HIS A 66 -6.60 0.75 2.39
C HIS A 66 -5.62 0.51 1.24
N LEU A 67 -6.04 -0.23 0.21
CA LEU A 67 -5.21 -0.46 -0.97
C LEU A 67 -5.31 0.69 -1.96
N GLY A 68 -4.22 0.96 -2.67
CA GLY A 68 -4.18 1.90 -3.79
C GLY A 68 -3.51 3.23 -3.51
N GLY A 69 -3.09 3.50 -2.27
CA GLY A 69 -2.34 4.70 -1.94
C GLY A 69 -3.07 5.98 -2.38
N LEU A 70 -2.37 6.93 -3.01
CA LEU A 70 -2.92 8.23 -3.42
C LEU A 70 -4.12 8.09 -4.34
N THR A 71 -4.10 7.09 -5.23
CA THR A 71 -5.19 6.77 -6.15
C THR A 71 -6.49 6.45 -5.37
N ALA A 72 -6.38 5.72 -4.27
CA ALA A 72 -7.49 5.40 -3.37
C ALA A 72 -7.61 6.35 -2.17
N GLY A 73 -6.72 7.34 -2.07
CA GLY A 73 -6.60 8.26 -0.93
C GLY A 73 -7.05 9.69 -1.22
N GLY A 74 -7.51 9.98 -2.45
CA GLY A 74 -8.06 11.30 -2.79
C GLY A 74 -7.64 11.84 -4.17
N LEU A 75 -6.62 11.27 -4.81
CA LEU A 75 -6.17 11.71 -6.14
C LEU A 75 -6.94 10.99 -7.26
N GLY A 76 -8.23 11.26 -7.33
CA GLY A 76 -9.14 10.69 -8.30
C GLY A 76 -9.14 11.37 -9.67
N TRP A 77 -8.43 12.48 -9.83
CA TRP A 77 -8.40 13.28 -11.06
C TRP A 77 -7.02 13.13 -11.72
N THR A 78 -6.90 12.25 -12.72
CA THR A 78 -5.59 11.85 -13.27
C THR A 78 -5.10 12.78 -14.39
N ASP A 79 -3.98 13.46 -14.12
CA ASP A 79 -3.20 14.25 -15.09
C ASP A 79 -2.52 13.34 -16.13
N SER A 80 -3.25 12.94 -17.18
CA SER A 80 -2.85 11.82 -18.06
C SER A 80 -2.21 12.22 -19.39
N GLY A 81 -2.03 13.52 -19.69
CA GLY A 81 -1.31 14.01 -20.88
C GLY A 81 -1.66 13.22 -22.15
N ASN A 82 -0.67 12.49 -22.69
CA ASN A 82 -0.91 11.48 -23.73
C ASN A 82 -1.30 10.12 -23.12
N LYS A 83 -2.58 9.79 -23.18
CA LYS A 83 -3.16 8.57 -22.61
C LYS A 83 -2.67 7.27 -23.25
N SER A 84 -2.21 7.31 -24.51
CA SER A 84 -1.69 6.12 -25.20
C SER A 84 -0.38 5.61 -24.59
N ALA A 85 0.33 6.45 -23.81
CA ALA A 85 1.52 6.04 -23.08
C ALA A 85 1.20 5.14 -21.87
N ILE A 86 -0.06 5.10 -21.44
CA ILE A 86 -0.50 4.33 -20.28
C ILE A 86 -1.07 2.99 -20.75
N GLY A 87 -0.32 1.91 -20.48
CA GLY A 87 -0.65 0.53 -20.85
C GLY A 87 -0.65 -0.43 -19.66
N GLY A 88 -0.68 -1.73 -19.97
CA GLY A 88 -0.53 -2.80 -18.97
C GLY A 88 -1.60 -2.81 -17.89
N ILE A 89 -1.22 -3.17 -16.67
CA ILE A 89 -2.13 -3.29 -15.52
C ILE A 89 -2.69 -1.90 -15.13
N SER A 90 -1.94 -0.82 -15.35
CA SER A 90 -2.44 0.55 -15.14
C SER A 90 -3.61 0.87 -16.06
N ARG A 91 -3.52 0.49 -17.35
CA ARG A 91 -4.64 0.65 -18.29
C ARG A 91 -5.84 -0.21 -17.89
N GLU A 92 -5.60 -1.45 -17.45
CA GLU A 92 -6.65 -2.34 -16.94
C GLU A 92 -7.41 -1.71 -15.75
N PHE A 93 -6.72 -1.01 -14.85
CA PHE A 93 -7.37 -0.25 -13.78
C PHE A 93 -8.33 0.81 -14.33
N TYR A 94 -7.90 1.67 -15.26
CA TYR A 94 -8.75 2.72 -15.82
C TYR A 94 -9.90 2.17 -16.68
N GLU A 95 -9.74 1.01 -17.30
CA GLU A 95 -10.83 0.29 -17.99
C GLU A 95 -11.85 -0.27 -16.99
N ARG A 96 -11.40 -0.74 -15.82
CA ARG A 96 -12.30 -1.17 -14.73
C ARG A 96 -13.03 0.00 -14.11
N VAL A 97 -12.37 1.16 -13.97
CA VAL A 97 -13.02 2.42 -13.59
C VAL A 97 -14.14 2.74 -14.58
N TRP A 98 -13.84 2.74 -15.87
CA TRP A 98 -14.85 2.98 -16.90
C TRP A 98 -16.04 2.03 -16.76
N LYS A 99 -15.79 0.72 -16.64
CA LYS A 99 -16.84 -0.29 -16.43
C LYS A 99 -17.67 -0.03 -15.16
N HIS A 100 -17.07 0.46 -14.08
CA HIS A 100 -17.79 0.82 -12.87
C HIS A 100 -18.86 1.87 -13.16
N TYR A 101 -18.49 2.94 -13.87
CA TYR A 101 -19.39 4.06 -14.15
C TYR A 101 -20.32 3.84 -15.34
N GLN A 102 -20.27 2.70 -16.03
CA GLN A 102 -21.33 2.32 -16.96
C GLN A 102 -22.62 1.84 -16.26
N ARG A 103 -22.58 1.70 -14.94
CA ARG A 103 -23.72 1.28 -14.13
C ARG A 103 -24.48 2.50 -13.61
N PRO A 104 -25.81 2.61 -13.82
CA PRO A 104 -26.61 3.72 -13.31
C PRO A 104 -26.48 3.94 -11.80
N GLU A 105 -26.26 2.88 -11.04
CA GLU A 105 -26.13 2.92 -9.57
C GLU A 105 -24.86 3.65 -9.11
N ALA A 106 -23.86 3.79 -9.98
CA ALA A 106 -22.66 4.57 -9.70
C ALA A 106 -22.89 6.09 -9.76
N TRP A 107 -24.09 6.54 -10.13
CA TRP A 107 -24.44 7.94 -10.36
C TRP A 107 -25.55 8.45 -9.42
N PRO A 108 -25.39 8.38 -8.08
CA PRO A 108 -26.44 8.78 -7.14
C PRO A 108 -26.64 10.30 -7.08
N TRP A 109 -25.66 11.10 -7.52
CA TRP A 109 -25.64 12.56 -7.33
C TRP A 109 -25.98 13.38 -8.57
N GLN A 110 -25.85 12.81 -9.77
CA GLN A 110 -26.12 13.48 -11.04
C GLN A 110 -26.30 12.45 -12.15
N ALA A 111 -26.95 12.79 -13.26
CA ALA A 111 -27.04 11.86 -14.38
C ALA A 111 -25.67 11.67 -15.05
N GLN A 112 -25.35 10.43 -15.47
CA GLN A 112 -24.12 10.13 -16.21
C GLN A 112 -23.93 11.05 -17.43
N ALA A 113 -25.02 11.35 -18.16
CA ALA A 113 -25.00 12.21 -19.34
C ALA A 113 -24.66 13.69 -19.03
N GLU A 114 -24.82 14.12 -17.78
CA GLU A 114 -24.53 15.49 -17.33
C GLU A 114 -23.09 15.65 -16.84
N PHE A 115 -22.38 14.54 -16.60
CA PHE A 115 -20.99 14.58 -16.16
C PHE A 115 -20.08 15.04 -17.30
N GLY A 116 -19.78 16.34 -17.31
CA GLY A 116 -19.09 16.97 -18.42
C GLY A 116 -17.67 16.47 -18.67
N ASN A 117 -16.99 15.90 -17.66
CA ASN A 117 -15.60 15.42 -17.74
C ASN A 117 -14.60 16.42 -18.40
N ARG A 118 -14.94 17.73 -18.39
CA ARG A 118 -14.43 18.71 -19.37
C ARG A 118 -12.97 19.11 -19.17
N ASN A 119 -12.40 18.93 -17.98
CA ASN A 119 -11.13 19.58 -17.65
C ASN A 119 -9.89 18.68 -17.79
N GLN A 120 -10.03 17.35 -17.82
CA GLN A 120 -8.91 16.43 -18.11
C GLN A 120 -9.29 15.18 -18.93
N SER A 121 -10.54 15.06 -19.37
CA SER A 121 -10.98 13.96 -20.22
C SER A 121 -12.16 14.36 -21.11
N PRO A 122 -11.95 15.17 -22.16
CA PRO A 122 -12.91 15.19 -23.26
C PRO A 122 -13.08 13.74 -23.76
N PRO A 123 -14.31 13.26 -23.94
CA PRO A 123 -14.54 12.03 -24.67
C PRO A 123 -13.89 12.17 -26.06
N GLY A 124 -12.96 11.28 -26.40
CA GLY A 124 -12.59 11.05 -27.79
C GLY A 124 -11.72 12.12 -28.49
N LYS A 125 -10.70 12.69 -27.86
CA LYS A 125 -9.56 13.21 -28.66
C LYS A 125 -8.58 12.11 -29.10
N ASP A 126 -8.50 11.01 -28.35
CA ASP A 126 -7.54 9.91 -28.60
C ASP A 126 -8.20 8.56 -28.95
N GLY A 127 -9.51 8.53 -29.22
CA GLY A 127 -10.22 7.32 -29.67
C GLY A 127 -10.42 6.20 -28.63
N ASP A 128 -9.95 6.35 -27.40
CA ASP A 128 -10.17 5.36 -26.34
C ASP A 128 -11.54 5.54 -25.66
N ALA A 129 -12.54 4.85 -26.19
CA ALA A 129 -13.90 4.84 -25.65
C ALA A 129 -14.08 3.96 -24.40
N SER A 130 -13.02 3.28 -23.93
CA SER A 130 -13.10 2.21 -22.93
C SER A 130 -12.34 2.47 -21.62
N SER A 131 -11.81 3.67 -21.40
CA SER A 131 -11.15 4.05 -20.14
C SER A 131 -11.72 5.32 -19.53
N MET A 132 -11.61 5.46 -18.20
CA MET A 132 -12.04 6.63 -17.46
C MET A 132 -10.97 7.03 -16.46
N TRP A 133 -10.63 8.32 -16.45
CA TRP A 133 -9.47 8.89 -15.76
C TRP A 133 -9.85 9.77 -14.56
N VAL A 134 -11.14 9.82 -14.27
CA VAL A 134 -11.73 10.51 -13.11
C VAL A 134 -12.57 9.51 -12.34
N PHE A 135 -12.34 9.39 -11.04
CA PHE A 135 -13.01 8.40 -10.19
C PHE A 135 -13.01 8.81 -8.72
N GLU A 136 -13.93 8.25 -7.94
CA GLU A 136 -13.90 8.41 -6.50
C GLU A 136 -12.85 7.48 -5.84
N PRO A 137 -12.23 7.91 -4.72
CA PRO A 137 -11.20 7.12 -4.05
C PRO A 137 -11.67 5.71 -3.62
N HIS A 138 -12.91 5.60 -3.12
CA HIS A 138 -13.47 4.30 -2.72
C HIS A 138 -13.70 3.34 -3.91
N VAL A 139 -13.94 3.87 -5.11
CA VAL A 139 -14.05 3.07 -6.34
C VAL A 139 -12.68 2.53 -6.74
N ALA A 140 -11.63 3.35 -6.62
CA ALA A 140 -10.26 2.91 -6.85
C ALA A 140 -9.85 1.80 -5.88
N GLU A 141 -10.11 1.97 -4.58
CA GLU A 141 -9.85 0.94 -3.57
C GLU A 141 -10.60 -0.35 -3.91
N GLN A 142 -11.90 -0.26 -4.21
CA GLN A 142 -12.71 -1.42 -4.57
C GLN A 142 -12.13 -2.20 -5.76
N ILE A 143 -11.62 -1.50 -6.78
CA ILE A 143 -10.99 -2.13 -7.94
C ILE A 143 -9.69 -2.85 -7.54
N TYR A 144 -8.88 -2.27 -6.67
CA TYR A 144 -7.68 -2.93 -6.16
C TYR A 144 -8.03 -4.16 -5.32
N GLU A 145 -9.05 -4.09 -4.45
CA GLU A 145 -9.55 -5.24 -3.69
C GLU A 145 -10.01 -6.38 -4.61
N GLN A 146 -10.73 -6.05 -5.68
CA GLN A 146 -11.14 -7.03 -6.69
C GLN A 146 -9.94 -7.67 -7.37
N LEU A 147 -8.95 -6.86 -7.80
CA LEU A 147 -7.76 -7.35 -8.48
C LEU A 147 -6.94 -8.30 -7.60
N VAL A 148 -6.71 -7.97 -6.32
CA VAL A 148 -5.98 -8.86 -5.41
C VAL A 148 -6.77 -10.14 -5.11
N ALA A 149 -8.09 -10.06 -4.98
CA ALA A 149 -8.96 -11.20 -4.75
C ALA A 149 -8.98 -12.16 -5.97
N GLU A 150 -9.10 -11.63 -7.18
CA GLU A 150 -9.06 -12.40 -8.44
C GLU A 150 -7.77 -13.21 -8.56
N HIS A 151 -6.64 -12.62 -8.15
CA HIS A 151 -5.32 -13.26 -8.19
C HIS A 151 -4.96 -14.02 -6.91
N LYS A 152 -5.89 -14.10 -5.95
CA LYS A 152 -5.73 -14.79 -4.65
C LYS A 152 -4.49 -14.35 -3.88
N ILE A 153 -4.16 -13.07 -3.96
CA ILE A 153 -2.97 -12.49 -3.30
C ILE A 153 -3.32 -12.22 -1.83
N PRO A 154 -2.62 -12.82 -0.85
CA PRO A 154 -2.79 -12.47 0.55
C PRO A 154 -2.37 -11.03 0.81
N VAL A 155 -3.19 -10.29 1.56
CA VAL A 155 -2.95 -8.88 1.93
C VAL A 155 -3.04 -8.73 3.44
N HIS A 156 -1.92 -8.39 4.07
CA HIS A 156 -1.79 -8.26 5.52
C HIS A 156 -1.64 -6.77 5.88
N ARG A 157 -2.74 -6.18 6.34
CA ARG A 157 -2.88 -4.75 6.62
C ARG A 157 -2.46 -4.39 8.04
N ASP A 158 -2.17 -3.11 8.25
CA ASP A 158 -1.76 -2.54 9.55
C ASP A 158 -0.55 -3.27 10.15
N GLN A 159 0.38 -3.68 9.28
CA GLN A 159 1.62 -4.39 9.61
C GLN A 159 2.81 -3.44 9.45
N TRP A 160 3.31 -2.95 10.57
CA TRP A 160 4.38 -1.95 10.62
C TRP A 160 5.73 -2.65 10.72
N LEU A 161 6.68 -2.31 9.84
CA LEU A 161 8.05 -2.83 9.89
C LEU A 161 8.74 -2.40 11.18
N ASP A 162 9.52 -3.28 11.81
CA ASP A 162 10.40 -2.92 12.92
C ASP A 162 11.63 -2.19 12.37
N ARG A 163 11.54 -0.86 12.24
CA ARG A 163 12.58 -0.04 11.57
C ARG A 163 13.86 0.13 12.39
N GLU A 164 13.92 -0.41 13.61
CA GLU A 164 15.14 -0.38 14.42
C GLU A 164 16.29 -1.12 13.70
N PRO A 165 17.50 -0.53 13.61
CA PRO A 165 18.62 -1.12 12.88
C PRO A 165 18.91 -2.57 13.32
N GLY A 166 18.91 -3.49 12.35
CA GLY A 166 19.18 -4.91 12.57
C GLY A 166 18.03 -5.72 13.17
N ARG A 167 16.84 -5.14 13.38
CA ARG A 167 15.68 -5.85 13.97
C ARG A 167 14.62 -6.26 12.96
N GLY A 168 14.19 -5.34 12.09
CA GLY A 168 13.11 -5.60 11.14
C GLY A 168 13.53 -6.23 9.84
N VAL A 169 14.81 -6.19 9.49
CA VAL A 169 15.32 -6.71 8.22
C VAL A 169 16.41 -7.73 8.49
N VAL A 170 16.21 -8.96 8.01
CA VAL A 170 17.19 -10.05 8.15
C VAL A 170 17.99 -10.16 6.86
N MET A 171 19.25 -9.75 6.93
CA MET A 171 20.18 -9.75 5.81
C MET A 171 21.08 -10.99 5.82
N LYS A 172 21.39 -11.52 4.64
CA LYS A 172 22.42 -12.53 4.41
C LYS A 172 23.09 -12.26 3.08
N ASP A 173 24.42 -12.09 3.07
CA ASP A 173 25.21 -11.86 1.85
C ASP A 173 24.60 -10.75 0.96
N ASP A 174 24.34 -9.58 1.56
CA ASP A 174 23.68 -8.40 0.94
C ASP A 174 22.27 -8.64 0.36
N ARG A 175 21.61 -9.73 0.78
CA ARG A 175 20.23 -10.06 0.40
C ARG A 175 19.30 -10.04 1.61
N ILE A 176 18.16 -9.36 1.46
CA ILE A 176 17.04 -9.50 2.40
C ILE A 176 16.48 -10.92 2.30
N THR A 177 16.34 -11.60 3.43
CA THR A 177 15.78 -12.96 3.52
C THR A 177 14.46 -13.00 4.28
N ALA A 178 14.24 -12.05 5.19
CA ALA A 178 12.99 -11.88 5.90
C ALA A 178 12.80 -10.43 6.36
N ILE A 179 11.53 -10.03 6.52
CA ILE A 179 11.14 -8.80 7.20
C ILE A 179 10.27 -9.12 8.42
N LYS A 180 10.45 -8.36 9.50
CA LYS A 180 9.76 -8.52 10.78
C LYS A 180 8.97 -7.28 11.12
N MET A 181 7.71 -7.49 11.46
CA MET A 181 6.79 -6.44 11.88
C MET A 181 6.87 -6.20 13.38
N LEU A 182 6.46 -5.01 13.83
CA LEU A 182 6.35 -4.65 15.25
C LEU A 182 5.43 -5.60 16.02
N GLY A 183 4.39 -6.13 15.37
CA GLY A 183 3.48 -7.13 15.95
C GLY A 183 4.09 -8.54 16.09
N GLY A 184 5.35 -8.74 15.69
CA GLY A 184 6.07 -10.01 15.77
C GLY A 184 5.91 -10.92 14.56
N GLN A 185 5.06 -10.57 13.59
CA GLN A 185 4.90 -11.31 12.34
C GLN A 185 6.20 -11.25 11.52
N VAL A 186 6.57 -12.36 10.89
CA VAL A 186 7.77 -12.45 10.06
C VAL A 186 7.39 -12.99 8.68
N TYR A 187 7.85 -12.30 7.64
CA TYR A 187 7.60 -12.66 6.25
C TYR A 187 8.92 -13.03 5.58
N GLN A 188 9.03 -14.27 5.16
CA GLN A 188 10.20 -14.78 4.43
C GLN A 188 9.96 -14.68 2.93
N GLY A 189 10.98 -14.27 2.19
CA GLY A 189 10.88 -13.97 0.76
C GLY A 189 12.17 -14.26 0.02
N ARG A 190 12.07 -14.58 -1.28
CA ARG A 190 13.23 -14.64 -2.18
C ARG A 190 13.59 -13.26 -2.75
N MET A 191 12.57 -12.42 -2.90
CA MET A 191 12.66 -11.03 -3.36
C MET A 191 11.73 -10.15 -2.52
N PHE A 192 12.13 -8.90 -2.34
CA PHE A 192 11.37 -7.89 -1.59
C PHE A 192 11.20 -6.65 -2.46
N ILE A 193 10.01 -6.08 -2.44
CA ILE A 193 9.69 -4.83 -3.12
C ILE A 193 9.24 -3.86 -2.03
N ASP A 194 9.92 -2.72 -1.93
CA ASP A 194 9.41 -1.59 -1.16
C ASP A 194 8.50 -0.76 -2.07
N ALA A 195 7.23 -0.73 -1.71
CA ALA A 195 6.18 0.03 -2.36
C ALA A 195 5.48 0.97 -1.37
N THR A 196 6.15 1.35 -0.29
CA THR A 196 5.77 2.48 0.58
C THR A 196 6.11 3.81 -0.11
N TYR A 197 5.65 4.94 0.43
CA TYR A 197 6.04 6.25 -0.13
C TYR A 197 7.46 6.64 0.27
N GLU A 198 7.86 6.25 1.49
CA GLU A 198 9.08 6.71 2.13
C GLU A 198 10.29 5.80 1.88
N GLY A 199 10.07 4.57 1.41
CA GLY A 199 11.15 3.61 1.19
C GLY A 199 11.69 3.02 2.50
N ASP A 200 10.82 2.82 3.49
CA ASP A 200 11.20 2.40 4.85
C ASP A 200 11.94 1.06 4.89
N LEU A 201 11.55 0.10 4.05
CA LEU A 201 12.22 -1.19 3.96
C LEU A 201 13.59 -1.05 3.31
N MET A 202 13.71 -0.24 2.25
CA MET A 202 15.02 0.04 1.63
C MET A 202 15.96 0.70 2.64
N ALA A 203 15.49 1.71 3.37
CA ALA A 203 16.28 2.40 4.39
C ALA A 203 16.70 1.42 5.51
N ALA A 204 15.78 0.61 6.03
CA ALA A 204 16.06 -0.37 7.08
C ALA A 204 16.99 -1.52 6.60
N ALA A 205 17.04 -1.80 5.30
CA ALA A 205 17.97 -2.74 4.68
C ALA A 205 19.37 -2.15 4.46
N GLY A 206 19.60 -0.88 4.79
CA GLY A 206 20.89 -0.20 4.62
C GLY A 206 21.14 0.32 3.20
N VAL A 207 20.10 0.43 2.37
CA VAL A 207 20.22 1.08 1.05
C VAL A 207 20.55 2.56 1.27
N SER A 208 21.57 3.05 0.59
CA SER A 208 21.96 4.47 0.65
C SER A 208 20.86 5.37 0.09
N PHE A 209 20.53 6.43 0.80
CA PHE A 209 19.55 7.44 0.37
C PHE A 209 20.09 8.86 0.63
N HIS A 210 19.40 9.85 0.06
CA HIS A 210 19.64 11.27 0.33
C HIS A 210 18.39 11.88 0.96
N VAL A 211 18.56 12.88 1.82
CA VAL A 211 17.44 13.62 2.42
C VAL A 211 17.52 15.07 1.97
N GLY A 212 16.38 15.62 1.56
CA GLY A 212 16.32 16.97 1.00
C GLY A 212 16.82 16.98 -0.43
N ARG A 213 17.38 18.13 -0.84
CA ARG A 213 17.83 18.32 -2.21
C ARG A 213 19.35 18.40 -2.29
N GLU A 214 19.93 17.54 -3.11
CA GLU A 214 21.35 17.46 -3.36
C GLU A 214 21.84 18.60 -4.27
N ALA A 215 23.13 18.92 -4.15
CA ALA A 215 23.78 19.87 -5.05
C ALA A 215 24.14 19.18 -6.38
N ASN A 216 24.16 19.95 -7.48
CA ASN A 216 24.61 19.50 -8.81
C ASN A 216 25.93 18.71 -8.76
N ARG A 217 26.88 19.16 -7.92
CA ARG A 217 28.20 18.52 -7.77
C ARG A 217 28.17 17.10 -7.18
N VAL A 218 27.09 16.69 -6.52
CA VAL A 218 27.01 15.38 -5.84
C VAL A 218 26.94 14.25 -6.87
N TYR A 219 26.17 14.45 -7.95
CA TYR A 219 25.97 13.44 -9.01
C TYR A 219 26.35 13.95 -10.41
N GLY A 220 26.88 15.17 -10.52
CA GLY A 220 27.22 15.79 -11.82
C GLY A 220 26.00 16.16 -12.66
N GLU A 221 24.84 16.33 -12.02
CA GLU A 221 23.58 16.66 -12.70
C GLU A 221 23.45 18.17 -12.90
N THR A 222 22.89 18.60 -14.04
CA THR A 222 22.73 20.04 -14.36
C THR A 222 21.38 20.60 -13.91
N TRP A 223 20.38 19.74 -13.74
CA TRP A 223 18.98 20.15 -13.56
C TRP A 223 18.38 19.79 -12.19
N ASN A 224 19.12 19.09 -11.33
CA ASN A 224 18.73 18.96 -9.92
C ASN A 224 19.16 20.20 -9.12
N GLY A 225 18.73 20.29 -7.87
CA GLY A 225 19.10 21.45 -7.04
C GLY A 225 18.35 22.75 -7.35
N ILE A 226 18.59 23.78 -6.54
CA ILE A 226 17.96 25.11 -6.69
C ILE A 226 18.46 25.75 -7.97
N GLN A 227 17.62 25.74 -8.98
CA GLN A 227 17.83 26.41 -10.26
C GLN A 227 17.49 27.90 -10.15
N VAL A 228 18.41 28.69 -9.61
CA VAL A 228 18.26 30.15 -9.59
C VAL A 228 18.49 30.69 -11.01
N GLY A 229 17.50 31.39 -11.57
CA GLY A 229 17.60 32.04 -12.88
C GLY A 229 17.07 31.22 -14.06
N THR A 230 16.64 29.98 -13.84
CA THR A 230 16.07 29.15 -14.90
C THR A 230 14.54 29.13 -14.83
N LEU A 231 13.93 29.94 -15.70
CA LEU A 231 12.52 30.37 -15.63
C LEU A 231 11.55 29.50 -16.46
N HIS A 232 11.84 28.21 -16.60
CA HIS A 232 11.18 27.35 -17.62
C HIS A 232 9.69 27.10 -17.41
N HIS A 233 9.18 27.23 -16.18
CA HIS A 233 7.84 26.74 -15.82
C HIS A 233 6.89 27.81 -15.25
N GLY A 234 7.26 29.09 -15.30
CA GLY A 234 6.38 30.16 -14.79
C GLY A 234 6.12 30.12 -13.28
N HIS A 235 6.68 29.15 -12.54
CA HIS A 235 6.65 29.02 -11.08
C HIS A 235 7.71 29.93 -10.42
N TRP A 236 7.71 31.19 -10.81
CA TRP A 236 8.55 32.24 -10.27
C TRP A 236 7.71 33.50 -10.12
N PHE A 237 8.07 34.36 -9.18
CA PHE A 237 7.33 35.59 -8.97
C PHE A 237 7.58 36.54 -10.14
N LYS A 238 6.53 36.80 -10.94
CA LYS A 238 6.58 37.74 -12.07
C LYS A 238 6.88 39.19 -11.66
N LYS A 239 6.77 39.49 -10.38
CA LYS A 239 7.09 40.76 -9.75
C LYS A 239 7.91 40.49 -8.49
N PRO A 240 8.77 41.43 -8.04
CA PRO A 240 9.40 41.33 -6.74
C PRO A 240 8.35 41.09 -5.66
N VAL A 241 8.58 40.12 -4.78
CA VAL A 241 7.76 39.87 -3.59
C VAL A 241 8.58 40.27 -2.38
N ASP A 242 7.97 41.13 -1.57
CA ASP A 242 8.53 41.56 -0.30
C ASP A 242 7.89 40.72 0.82
N PRO A 243 8.67 40.13 1.75
CA PRO A 243 8.12 39.34 2.84
C PRO A 243 7.43 40.21 3.91
N TYR A 244 7.57 41.54 3.85
CA TYR A 244 7.02 42.49 4.80
C TYR A 244 5.70 43.10 4.32
N VAL A 245 4.87 43.53 5.28
CA VAL A 245 3.57 44.16 5.00
C VAL A 245 3.75 45.51 4.30
N VAL A 246 4.76 46.27 4.73
CA VAL A 246 5.22 47.49 4.05
C VAL A 246 6.52 47.14 3.33
N PRO A 247 6.60 47.28 1.99
CA PRO A 247 7.79 46.93 1.24
C PRO A 247 9.05 47.62 1.80
N GLY A 248 10.06 46.81 2.13
CA GLY A 248 11.34 47.26 2.68
C GLY A 248 11.36 47.59 4.18
N ASP A 249 10.30 47.30 4.94
CA ASP A 249 10.20 47.57 6.39
C ASP A 249 10.26 46.28 7.22
N PRO A 250 11.47 45.87 7.67
CA PRO A 250 11.71 44.56 8.27
C PRO A 250 11.20 44.32 9.70
#